data_AF-A0A5C9E851-F1
#
_entry.id   AF-A0A5C9E851-F1
#
_cell.length_a   1.000
_cell.length_b   1.000
_cell.length_c   1.000
_cell.angle_alpha   90.00
_cell.angle_beta   90.00
_cell.angle_gamma   90.00
#
_symmetry.space_group_name_H-M   'P 1'
#
loop_
_entity.id
_entity.type
_entity.pdbx_description
1 polymer ?
#
loop_
_entity_poly.entity_id
_entity_poly.type
_entity_poly.pdbx_seq_one_letter_code
_entity_poly.pdbx_strand_id
1 'polypeptide(L)'
;MVQIYLSGPIIHKQLRRDDFYKGVITVLERKGHSVFAPQFVPPLPSKEIYERDVRWVRESDFVIAEVSKPSLGVGMELMLAILERIPVLAFFQGDLEMLSRMVRGASGITVIGYSTTDEVVSFLEEHELTSLVVKECPDCESWTMKKTDDTQVCILCNSEISV
;
A
#
# COMPACT_ATOMS: atom_id res chain seq x y z
N MET A 1 -3.33 16.98 -3.23
CA MET A 1 -2.49 15.99 -3.94
C MET A 1 -1.85 15.12 -2.87
N VAL A 2 -1.78 13.81 -3.10
CA VAL A 2 -1.24 12.83 -2.14
C VAL A 2 -0.06 12.14 -2.83
N GLN A 3 1.01 11.85 -2.10
CA GLN A 3 2.20 11.15 -2.55
C GLN A 3 2.12 9.68 -2.12
N ILE A 4 2.10 8.76 -3.08
CA ILE A 4 1.99 7.32 -2.82
C ILE A 4 3.29 6.63 -3.23
N TYR A 5 3.82 5.78 -2.35
CA TYR A 5 4.86 4.81 -2.71
C TYR A 5 4.21 3.48 -3.14
N LEU A 6 4.48 3.04 -4.35
CA LEU A 6 3.98 1.76 -4.88
C LEU A 6 5.04 0.67 -4.73
N SER A 7 4.88 -0.15 -3.71
CA SER A 7 5.74 -1.28 -3.37
C SER A 7 5.31 -2.57 -4.11
N GLY A 8 6.28 -3.39 -4.51
CA GLY A 8 6.01 -4.68 -5.15
C GLY A 8 7.29 -5.40 -5.60
N PRO A 9 7.26 -6.72 -5.86
CA PRO A 9 8.42 -7.46 -6.35
C PRO A 9 8.99 -6.89 -7.67
N ILE A 10 10.31 -6.65 -7.76
CA ILE A 10 10.96 -6.08 -8.97
C ILE A 10 11.93 -7.06 -9.64
N ILE A 11 12.81 -7.70 -8.85
CA ILE A 11 13.98 -8.44 -9.34
C ILE A 11 13.58 -9.65 -10.20
N HIS A 12 12.62 -10.43 -9.71
CA HIS A 12 12.16 -11.64 -10.38
C HIS A 12 10.92 -11.31 -11.23
N LYS A 13 11.11 -11.13 -12.54
CA LYS A 13 10.05 -10.70 -13.46
C LYS A 13 8.78 -11.55 -13.40
N GLN A 14 8.91 -12.86 -13.16
CA GLN A 14 7.80 -13.80 -13.01
C GLN A 14 6.96 -13.57 -11.75
N LEU A 15 7.48 -12.82 -10.78
CA LEU A 15 6.76 -12.44 -9.56
C LEU A 15 6.09 -11.07 -9.69
N ARG A 16 6.39 -10.30 -10.74
CA ARG A 16 5.80 -8.98 -10.97
C ARG A 16 4.33 -9.11 -11.36
N ARG A 17 3.53 -8.16 -10.88
CA ARG A 17 2.14 -7.95 -11.27
C ARG A 17 2.03 -6.62 -12.01
N ASP A 18 2.56 -6.57 -13.24
CA ASP A 18 2.62 -5.31 -14.01
C ASP A 18 1.24 -4.75 -14.36
N ASP A 19 0.23 -5.61 -14.47
CA ASP A 19 -1.17 -5.22 -14.61
C ASP A 19 -1.67 -4.49 -13.36
N PHE A 20 -1.42 -5.05 -12.17
CA PHE A 20 -1.70 -4.38 -10.89
C PHE A 20 -1.02 -3.01 -10.82
N TYR A 21 0.30 -2.93 -11.09
CA TYR A 21 1.02 -1.66 -10.96
C TYR A 21 0.48 -0.60 -11.91
N LYS A 22 0.20 -0.96 -13.16
CA LYS A 22 -0.36 -0.03 -14.16
C LYS A 22 -1.78 0.41 -13.78
N GLY A 23 -2.61 -0.51 -13.29
CA GLY A 23 -3.96 -0.21 -12.82
C GLY A 23 -3.95 0.81 -11.68
N VAL A 24 -3.13 0.56 -10.66
CA VAL A 24 -2.94 1.44 -9.50
C VAL A 24 -2.43 2.83 -9.92
N ILE A 25 -1.38 2.90 -10.75
CA ILE A 25 -0.86 4.19 -11.24
C ILE A 25 -1.96 4.96 -11.99
N THR A 26 -2.63 4.30 -12.93
CA THR A 26 -3.64 4.95 -13.79
C THR A 26 -4.79 5.52 -12.97
N VAL A 27 -5.33 4.78 -11.99
CA VAL A 27 -6.45 5.26 -11.17
C VAL A 27 -6.03 6.39 -10.23
N LEU A 28 -4.87 6.30 -9.60
CA LEU A 28 -4.41 7.32 -8.66
C LEU A 28 -4.01 8.62 -9.36
N GLU A 29 -3.34 8.54 -10.50
CA GLU A 29 -3.02 9.72 -11.31
C GLU A 29 -4.28 10.39 -11.84
N ARG A 30 -5.29 9.62 -12.29
CA ARG A 30 -6.61 10.14 -12.68
C ARG A 30 -7.29 10.90 -11.54
N LYS A 31 -7.09 10.46 -10.29
CA LYS A 31 -7.59 11.12 -9.08
C LYS A 31 -6.74 12.31 -8.62
N GLY A 32 -5.69 12.67 -9.37
CA GLY A 32 -4.82 13.81 -9.06
C GLY A 32 -3.82 13.54 -7.94
N HIS A 33 -3.47 12.27 -7.71
CA HIS A 33 -2.41 11.86 -6.80
C HIS A 33 -1.11 11.56 -7.58
N SER A 34 0.03 11.60 -6.89
CA SER A 34 1.33 11.24 -7.46
C SER A 34 1.75 9.87 -6.96
N VAL A 35 2.23 9.01 -7.85
CA VAL A 35 2.68 7.66 -7.51
C VAL A 35 4.15 7.51 -7.88
N PHE A 36 4.99 7.17 -6.90
CA PHE A 36 6.33 6.69 -7.17
C PHE A 36 6.34 5.17 -7.28
N ALA A 37 6.71 4.65 -8.45
CA ALA A 37 6.70 3.23 -8.78
C ALA A 37 8.10 2.75 -9.20
N PRO A 38 8.91 2.20 -8.26
CA PRO A 38 10.28 1.77 -8.55
C PRO A 38 10.37 0.64 -9.60
N GLN A 39 9.27 -0.05 -9.90
CA GLN A 39 9.19 -1.11 -10.91
C GLN A 39 9.39 -0.59 -12.35
N PHE A 40 9.22 0.72 -12.56
CA PHE A 40 9.26 1.39 -13.86
C PHE A 40 10.36 2.45 -14.00
N VAL A 41 11.19 2.64 -12.97
CA VAL A 41 12.35 3.53 -13.06
C VAL A 41 13.60 2.75 -13.50
N PRO A 42 14.56 3.40 -14.18
CA PRO A 42 15.82 2.77 -14.53
C PRO A 42 16.58 2.23 -13.30
N PRO A 43 17.33 1.13 -13.45
CA PRO A 43 18.14 0.59 -12.36
C PRO A 43 19.25 1.58 -11.99
N LEU A 44 19.56 1.62 -10.70
CA LEU A 44 20.67 2.38 -10.12
C LEU A 44 21.59 1.42 -9.34
N PRO A 45 22.81 1.84 -8.95
CA PRO A 45 23.61 1.11 -7.98
C PRO A 45 22.84 0.82 -6.68
N SER A 46 23.10 -0.31 -6.04
CA SER A 46 22.31 -0.78 -4.89
C SER A 46 22.18 0.24 -3.75
N LYS A 47 23.25 1.00 -3.46
CA LYS A 47 23.23 2.07 -2.45
C LYS A 47 22.24 3.18 -2.82
N GLU A 48 22.24 3.60 -4.07
CA GLU A 48 21.35 4.66 -4.55
C GLU A 48 19.89 4.20 -4.59
N ILE A 49 19.62 2.93 -4.96
CA ILE A 49 18.28 2.33 -4.86
C ILE A 49 17.80 2.39 -3.41
N TYR A 50 18.62 1.90 -2.47
CA TYR A 50 18.27 1.91 -1.06
C TYR A 50 17.96 3.32 -0.54
N GLU A 51 18.85 4.29 -0.78
CA GLU A 51 18.67 5.67 -0.32
C GLU A 51 17.46 6.36 -0.96
N ARG A 52 17.21 6.11 -2.25
CA ARG A 52 16.05 6.61 -2.97
C ARG A 52 14.76 6.02 -2.40
N ASP A 53 14.66 4.71 -2.34
CA ASP A 53 13.41 4.02 -1.98
C ASP A 53 13.05 4.28 -0.50
N VAL A 54 14.04 4.30 0.41
CA VAL A 54 13.83 4.72 1.81
C VAL A 54 13.31 6.14 1.91
N ARG A 55 13.84 7.08 1.10
CA ARG A 55 13.38 8.46 1.09
C ARG A 55 11.93 8.56 0.60
N TRP A 56 11.62 7.91 -0.51
CA TRP A 56 10.27 7.95 -1.08
C TRP A 56 9.22 7.30 -0.17
N VAL A 57 9.56 6.21 0.53
CA VAL A 57 8.67 5.65 1.56
C VAL A 57 8.40 6.69 2.65
N ARG A 58 9.45 7.32 3.20
CA ARG A 58 9.32 8.33 4.28
C ARG A 58 8.55 9.58 3.88
N GLU A 59 8.67 10.00 2.62
CA GLU A 59 8.01 11.20 2.08
C GLU A 59 6.60 10.90 1.54
N SER A 60 6.20 9.62 1.49
CA SER A 60 4.85 9.25 1.06
C SER A 60 3.82 9.48 2.16
N ASP A 61 2.63 9.90 1.76
CA ASP A 61 1.47 10.00 2.65
C ASP A 61 0.94 8.60 3.01
N PHE A 62 1.07 7.62 2.10
CA PHE A 62 0.83 6.21 2.38
C PHE A 62 1.52 5.30 1.35
N VAL A 63 1.62 4.02 1.69
CA VAL A 63 2.16 2.96 0.84
C VAL A 63 1.03 2.08 0.29
N ILE A 64 1.10 1.77 -1.01
CA ILE A 64 0.37 0.63 -1.59
C ILE A 64 1.38 -0.46 -1.89
N ALA A 65 1.12 -1.68 -1.43
CA ALA A 65 2.02 -2.81 -1.64
C ALA A 65 1.32 -3.99 -2.32
N GLU A 66 1.91 -4.52 -3.37
CA GLU A 66 1.53 -5.83 -3.93
C GLU A 66 2.32 -6.93 -3.21
N VAL A 67 1.62 -7.80 -2.48
CA VAL A 67 2.22 -8.77 -1.56
C VAL A 67 1.84 -10.22 -1.86
N SER A 68 1.31 -10.52 -3.05
CA SER A 68 0.98 -11.90 -3.47
C SER A 68 2.20 -12.83 -3.50
N LYS A 69 3.40 -12.28 -3.72
CA LYS A 69 4.64 -13.05 -3.83
C LYS A 69 5.69 -12.55 -2.83
N PRO A 70 6.43 -13.44 -2.14
CA PRO A 70 7.50 -13.05 -1.23
C PRO A 70 8.56 -12.17 -1.91
N SER A 71 8.93 -11.07 -1.25
CA SER A 71 9.97 -10.16 -1.71
C SER A 71 10.65 -9.50 -0.52
N LEU A 72 11.99 -9.63 -0.42
CA LEU A 72 12.77 -9.04 0.66
C LEU A 72 12.69 -7.51 0.64
N GLY A 73 12.77 -6.90 -0.55
CA GLY A 73 12.66 -5.44 -0.71
C GLY A 73 11.31 -4.92 -0.22
N VAL A 74 10.21 -5.58 -0.61
CA VAL A 74 8.86 -5.25 -0.14
C VAL A 74 8.78 -5.39 1.38
N GLY A 75 9.33 -6.45 1.96
CA GLY A 75 9.39 -6.60 3.42
C GLY A 75 10.14 -5.47 4.13
N MET A 76 11.24 -4.98 3.56
CA MET A 76 11.99 -3.84 4.11
C MET A 76 11.18 -2.54 4.05
N GLU A 77 10.50 -2.29 2.93
CA GLU A 77 9.64 -1.12 2.72
C GLU A 77 8.45 -1.11 3.69
N LEU A 78 7.77 -2.25 3.84
CA LEU A 78 6.66 -2.42 4.77
C LEU A 78 7.08 -2.18 6.23
N MET A 79 8.22 -2.74 6.63
CA MET A 79 8.72 -2.54 7.99
C MET A 79 9.09 -1.08 8.24
N LEU A 80 9.68 -0.39 7.26
CA LEU A 80 9.96 1.05 7.36
C LEU A 80 8.66 1.85 7.54
N ALA A 81 7.64 1.58 6.72
CA ALA A 81 6.35 2.26 6.82
C ALA A 81 5.69 2.07 8.19
N ILE A 82 5.73 0.84 8.74
CA ILE A 82 5.23 0.55 10.10
C ILE A 82 5.95 1.41 11.14
N LEU A 83 7.29 1.46 11.10
CA LEU A 83 8.10 2.19 12.08
C LEU A 83 7.87 3.70 12.00
N GLU A 84 7.66 4.24 10.80
CA GLU A 84 7.39 5.66 10.55
C GLU A 84 5.89 6.01 10.70
N ARG A 85 5.04 5.03 11.06
CA ARG A 85 3.57 5.15 11.17
C ARG A 85 2.90 5.67 9.89
N ILE A 86 3.43 5.26 8.75
CA ILE A 86 2.87 5.56 7.43
C ILE A 86 1.82 4.48 7.10
N PRO A 87 0.58 4.86 6.73
CA PRO A 87 -0.46 3.89 6.39
C PRO A 87 -0.04 2.98 5.25
N VAL A 88 -0.43 1.70 5.33
CA VAL A 88 -0.13 0.70 4.31
C VAL A 88 -1.41 0.00 3.88
N LEU A 89 -1.70 0.05 2.58
CA LEU A 89 -2.69 -0.79 1.92
C LEU A 89 -1.97 -1.91 1.17
N ALA A 90 -1.98 -3.12 1.73
CA ALA A 90 -1.29 -4.29 1.19
C ALA A 90 -2.27 -5.21 0.44
N PHE A 91 -2.16 -5.27 -0.88
CA PHE A 91 -3.00 -6.07 -1.75
C PHE A 91 -2.39 -7.45 -2.02
N PHE A 92 -3.20 -8.51 -1.91
CA PHE A 92 -2.78 -9.87 -2.23
C PHE A 92 -3.81 -10.59 -3.10
N GLN A 93 -3.32 -11.42 -4.02
CA GLN A 93 -4.12 -12.28 -4.89
C GLN A 93 -3.84 -13.75 -4.59
N GLY A 94 -4.90 -14.51 -4.37
CA GLY A 94 -4.86 -15.94 -4.08
C GLY A 94 -5.23 -16.25 -2.64
N ASP A 95 -4.80 -17.41 -2.13
CA ASP A 95 -5.17 -17.86 -0.80
C ASP A 95 -4.43 -17.09 0.30
N LEU A 96 -5.17 -16.62 1.31
CA LEU A 96 -4.62 -15.88 2.44
C LEU A 96 -3.56 -16.68 3.23
N GLU A 97 -3.60 -18.01 3.18
CA GLU A 97 -2.60 -18.90 3.79
C GLU A 97 -1.23 -18.84 3.08
N MET A 98 -1.18 -18.34 1.84
CA MET A 98 0.07 -18.14 1.10
C MET A 98 0.71 -16.77 1.38
N LEU A 99 -0.03 -15.85 2.00
CA LEU A 99 0.53 -14.58 2.44
C LEU A 99 1.51 -14.80 3.60
N SER A 100 2.58 -14.00 3.63
CA SER A 100 3.52 -14.03 4.75
C SER A 100 2.80 -13.84 6.09
N ARG A 101 2.99 -14.79 7.02
CA ARG A 101 2.44 -14.70 8.38
C ARG A 101 2.90 -13.44 9.12
N MET A 102 4.09 -12.94 8.81
CA MET A 102 4.57 -11.67 9.37
C MET A 102 3.78 -10.47 8.82
N VAL A 103 3.48 -10.45 7.52
CA VAL A 103 2.68 -9.37 6.92
C VAL A 103 1.24 -9.43 7.42
N ARG A 104 0.64 -10.63 7.44
CA ARG A 104 -0.74 -10.85 7.93
C ARG A 104 -0.92 -10.48 9.41
N GLY A 105 0.10 -10.68 10.24
CA GLY A 105 0.06 -10.39 11.67
C GLY A 105 0.62 -9.02 12.06
N ALA A 106 1.06 -8.20 11.11
CA ALA A 106 1.67 -6.90 11.42
C ALA A 106 0.62 -5.84 11.73
N SER A 107 0.73 -5.21 12.89
CA SER A 107 0.02 -3.96 13.17
C SER A 107 0.50 -2.85 12.23
N GLY A 108 -0.43 -1.98 11.83
CA GLY A 108 -0.13 -0.84 10.94
C GLY A 108 -0.33 -1.14 9.44
N ILE A 109 -0.70 -2.37 9.08
CA ILE A 109 -0.99 -2.76 7.70
C ILE A 109 -2.46 -3.15 7.56
N THR A 110 -3.12 -2.59 6.55
CA THR A 110 -4.43 -3.06 6.09
C THR A 110 -4.24 -4.02 4.92
N VAL A 111 -4.55 -5.30 5.14
CA VAL A 111 -4.44 -6.36 4.11
C VAL A 111 -5.74 -6.49 3.33
N ILE A 112 -5.67 -6.48 2.00
CA ILE A 112 -6.82 -6.47 1.10
C ILE A 112 -6.66 -7.59 0.07
N GLY A 113 -7.60 -8.52 0.05
CA GLY A 113 -7.65 -9.59 -0.96
C GLY A 113 -8.24 -9.07 -2.26
N TYR A 114 -7.69 -9.49 -3.40
CA TYR A 114 -8.26 -9.23 -4.72
C TYR A 114 -8.18 -10.47 -5.61
N SER A 115 -9.14 -10.63 -6.51
CA SER A 115 -9.12 -11.69 -7.54
C SER A 115 -8.71 -11.13 -8.90
N THR A 116 -9.05 -9.88 -9.18
CA THR A 116 -8.78 -9.20 -10.45
C THR A 116 -8.20 -7.81 -10.23
N THR A 117 -7.41 -7.33 -11.19
CA THR A 117 -6.87 -5.95 -11.14
C THR A 117 -7.99 -4.91 -11.15
N ASP A 118 -9.14 -5.20 -11.77
CA ASP A 118 -10.30 -4.32 -11.77
C ASP A 118 -10.89 -4.12 -10.36
N GLU A 119 -10.89 -5.14 -9.51
CA GLU A 119 -11.31 -4.98 -8.10
C GLU A 119 -10.42 -4.00 -7.33
N VAL A 120 -9.10 -4.05 -7.57
CA VAL A 120 -8.15 -3.10 -6.98
C VAL A 120 -8.43 -1.69 -7.47
N VAL A 121 -8.65 -1.53 -8.77
CA VAL A 121 -8.96 -0.23 -9.38
C VAL A 121 -10.26 0.33 -8.81
N SER A 122 -11.33 -0.47 -8.75
CA SER A 122 -12.61 -0.06 -8.17
C SER A 122 -12.47 0.33 -6.71
N PHE A 123 -11.74 -0.46 -5.91
CA PHE A 123 -11.46 -0.12 -4.52
C PHE A 123 -10.78 1.25 -4.40
N LEU A 124 -9.72 1.51 -5.16
CA LEU A 124 -9.01 2.80 -5.10
C LEU A 124 -9.85 3.96 -5.68
N GLU A 125 -10.77 3.67 -6.60
CA GLU A 125 -11.68 4.67 -7.17
C GLU A 125 -12.79 5.08 -6.19
N GLU A 126 -13.38 4.12 -5.49
CA GLU A 126 -14.49 4.33 -4.56
C GLU A 126 -14.06 4.98 -3.24
N HIS A 127 -12.80 4.81 -2.83
CA HIS A 127 -12.30 5.34 -1.57
C HIS A 127 -11.63 6.72 -1.74
N GLU A 128 -11.84 7.62 -0.78
CA GLU A 128 -11.11 8.88 -0.70
C GLU A 128 -9.79 8.67 0.06
N LEU A 129 -8.67 8.82 -0.64
CA LEU A 129 -7.34 8.40 -0.18
C LEU A 129 -6.49 9.57 0.35
N THR A 130 -7.15 10.61 0.86
CA THR A 130 -6.51 11.76 1.52
C THR A 130 -6.59 11.64 3.03
N SER A 131 -5.57 12.15 3.73
CA SER A 131 -5.57 12.20 5.20
C SER A 131 -5.71 10.82 5.87
N LEU A 132 -5.11 9.80 5.27
CA LEU A 132 -5.05 8.46 5.86
C LEU A 132 -4.13 8.49 7.09
N VAL A 133 -4.51 7.75 8.13
CA VAL A 133 -3.77 7.63 9.38
C VAL A 133 -3.72 6.17 9.84
N VAL A 134 -2.64 5.82 10.54
CA VAL A 134 -2.49 4.49 11.14
C VAL A 134 -3.26 4.41 12.46
N LYS A 135 -4.38 3.69 12.44
CA LYS A 135 -5.19 3.36 13.62
C LYS A 135 -5.99 2.09 13.38
N GLU A 136 -6.00 1.21 14.37
CA GLU A 136 -6.78 -0.02 14.38
C GLU A 136 -8.29 0.26 14.33
N CYS A 137 -9.00 -0.50 13.49
CA CYS A 137 -10.45 -0.53 13.47
C CYS A 137 -10.99 -1.46 14.56
N PRO A 138 -11.97 -1.03 15.37
CA PRO A 138 -12.60 -1.90 16.36
C PRO A 138 -13.50 -2.98 15.72
N ASP A 139 -13.94 -2.77 14.47
CA ASP A 139 -14.97 -3.60 13.82
C ASP A 139 -14.41 -4.50 12.70
N CYS A 140 -13.15 -4.34 12.30
CA CYS A 140 -12.52 -5.16 11.28
C CYS A 140 -10.98 -5.18 11.42
N GLU A 141 -10.29 -5.92 10.55
CA GLU A 141 -8.83 -6.09 10.60
C GLU A 141 -8.03 -4.92 10.00
N SER A 142 -8.66 -3.78 9.70
CA SER A 142 -7.97 -2.62 9.13
C SER A 142 -7.11 -1.89 10.17
N TRP A 143 -5.94 -1.43 9.75
CA TRP A 143 -5.09 -0.49 10.47
C TRP A 143 -5.06 0.91 9.86
N THR A 144 -5.89 1.14 8.85
CA THR A 144 -5.93 2.39 8.10
C THR A 144 -7.31 3.03 8.24
N MET A 145 -7.29 4.28 8.71
CA MET A 145 -8.46 5.14 8.85
C MET A 145 -8.27 6.39 8.00
N LYS A 146 -9.35 6.90 7.43
CA LYS A 146 -9.39 8.25 6.88
C LYS A 146 -9.76 9.23 8.00
N LYS A 147 -8.95 10.26 8.21
CA LYS A 147 -9.27 11.34 9.15
C LYS A 147 -10.15 12.39 8.47
N THR A 148 -11.27 12.72 9.09
CA THR A 148 -12.09 13.91 8.83
C THR A 148 -11.95 14.89 10.01
N ASP A 149 -12.64 16.02 9.98
CA ASP A 149 -12.50 17.08 11.00
C ASP A 149 -12.83 16.56 12.41
N ASP A 150 -13.90 15.76 12.55
CA ASP A 150 -14.41 15.29 13.86
C ASP A 150 -14.46 13.76 13.99
N THR A 151 -14.26 13.01 12.89
CA THR A 151 -14.34 11.55 12.87
C THR A 151 -13.18 10.89 12.14
N GLN A 152 -13.03 9.60 12.37
CA GLN A 152 -12.16 8.73 11.59
C GLN A 152 -12.98 7.60 11.02
N VAL A 153 -12.86 7.37 9.71
CA VAL A 153 -13.65 6.39 8.98
C VAL A 153 -12.74 5.26 8.52
N CYS A 154 -13.08 4.02 8.83
CA CYS A 154 -12.31 2.86 8.42
C CYS A 154 -12.34 2.68 6.89
N ILE A 155 -11.17 2.48 6.29
CA ILE A 155 -11.04 2.29 4.83
C ILE A 155 -11.63 0.96 4.33
N LEU A 156 -11.95 0.01 5.21
CA LEU A 156 -12.51 -1.29 4.81
C LEU A 156 -13.99 -1.43 5.11
N CYS A 157 -14.41 -1.17 6.35
CA CYS A 157 -15.78 -1.42 6.79
C CYS A 157 -16.62 -0.14 6.92
N ASN A 158 -16.04 1.04 6.66
CA ASN A 158 -16.69 2.34 6.83
C ASN A 158 -17.17 2.66 8.26
N SER A 159 -16.72 1.89 9.26
CA SER A 159 -17.00 2.22 10.67
C SER A 159 -16.43 3.59 11.01
N GLU A 160 -17.24 4.40 11.68
CA GLU A 160 -16.88 5.74 12.14
C GLU A 160 -16.49 5.73 13.62
N ILE A 161 -15.40 6.40 13.94
CA ILE A 161 -14.87 6.56 15.30
C ILE A 161 -14.70 8.05 15.56
N SER A 162 -15.36 8.56 16.60
CA SER A 162 -15.14 9.93 17.06
C SER A 162 -13.68 10.11 17.52
N VAL A 163 -13.04 11.20 17.11
CA VAL A 163 -11.63 11.50 17.40
C VAL A 163 -11.43 12.04 18.80
#